data_AF-A0A3N1PV56-F1
#
_entry.id   AF-A0A3N1PV56-F1
#
_cell.length_a   1.000
_cell.length_b   1.000
_cell.length_c   1.000
_cell.angle_alpha   90.00
_cell.angle_beta   90.00
_cell.angle_gamma   90.00
#
_symmetry.space_group_name_H-M   'P 1'
#
loop_
_entity.id
_entity.type
_entity.pdbx_description
1 polymer ?
#
loop_
_entity_poly.entity_id
_entity_poly.type
_entity_poly.pdbx_seq_one_letter_code
_entity_poly.pdbx_strand_id
1 'polypeptide(L)'
;MKSKMPWVVAAIVLAYAAYVGMVLIFYQPSVDNMSWEDRQAYNQRKLAELQLGLSAEHIHQLMGSADFSEAKFSQGKALTILFYRTHQTKSDGITTRDECTPLLFSDDKLIGWGQDTYQQYLTATVDQPAEADAGLTASH
;
A
#
# COMPACT_ATOMS: atom_id res chain seq x y z
N MET A 1 -44.86 44.98 6.79
CA MET A 1 -43.72 44.27 7.42
C MET A 1 -42.96 43.54 6.31
N LYS A 2 -41.68 43.85 6.05
CA LYS A 2 -40.88 43.11 5.05
C LYS A 2 -40.60 41.70 5.58
N SER A 3 -40.99 40.67 4.85
CA SER A 3 -40.73 39.29 5.23
C SER A 3 -39.23 39.00 5.21
N LYS A 4 -38.70 38.43 6.29
CA LYS A 4 -37.29 38.02 6.40
C LYS A 4 -37.00 36.69 5.70
N MET A 5 -38.02 36.02 5.17
CA MET A 5 -37.93 34.70 4.53
C MET A 5 -36.83 34.58 3.45
N PRO A 6 -36.68 35.50 2.48
CA PRO A 6 -35.66 35.33 1.43
C PRO A 6 -34.23 35.41 2.00
N TRP A 7 -34.00 36.21 3.05
CA TRP A 7 -32.70 36.31 3.70
C TRP A 7 -32.35 35.04 4.47
N VAL A 8 -33.34 34.39 5.11
CA VAL A 8 -33.14 33.11 5.80
C VAL A 8 -32.78 32.01 4.79
N VAL A 9 -33.50 31.94 3.66
CA VAL A 9 -33.20 30.96 2.60
C VAL A 9 -31.80 31.19 2.02
N ALA A 10 -31.44 32.44 1.73
CA ALA A 10 -30.11 32.78 1.22
C ALA A 10 -29.00 32.38 2.22
N ALA A 11 -29.20 32.60 3.52
CA ALA A 11 -28.24 32.20 4.54
C ALA A 11 -28.05 30.68 4.61
N ILE A 12 -29.13 29.89 4.49
CA ILE A 12 -29.06 28.42 4.48
C ILE A 12 -28.30 27.91 3.26
N VAL A 13 -28.58 28.45 2.07
CA VAL A 13 -27.87 28.06 0.83
C VAL A 13 -26.38 28.38 0.93
N LEU A 14 -26.04 29.55 1.46
CA LEU A 14 -24.64 29.97 1.62
C LEU A 14 -23.91 29.09 2.65
N ALA A 15 -24.58 28.73 3.76
CA ALA A 15 -24.04 27.79 4.74
C ALA A 15 -23.83 26.38 4.14
N TYR A 16 -24.77 25.88 3.33
CA TYR A 16 -24.62 24.59 2.66
C TYR A 16 -23.47 24.59 1.64
N ALA A 17 -23.36 25.64 0.82
CA ALA A 17 -22.26 25.79 -0.13
C ALA A 17 -20.89 25.85 0.58
N ALA A 18 -20.79 26.57 1.70
CA ALA A 18 -19.59 26.60 2.51
C ALA A 18 -19.24 25.22 3.09
N TYR A 19 -20.23 24.47 3.56
CA TYR A 19 -20.04 23.10 4.05
C TYR A 19 -19.56 22.14 2.95
N VAL A 20 -20.19 22.17 1.76
CA VAL A 20 -19.75 21.35 0.62
C VAL A 20 -18.32 21.73 0.21
N GLY A 21 -18.02 23.03 0.12
CA GLY A 21 -16.66 23.51 -0.17
C GLY A 21 -15.64 23.02 0.85
N MET A 22 -15.97 23.04 2.14
CA MET A 22 -15.15 22.47 3.20
C MET A 22 -14.92 20.97 2.98
N VAL A 23 -15.99 20.18 2.80
CA VAL A 23 -15.88 18.72 2.59
C VAL A 23 -14.97 18.39 1.41
N LEU A 24 -15.10 19.11 0.29
CA LEU A 24 -14.27 18.88 -0.90
C LEU A 24 -12.79 19.23 -0.69
N ILE A 25 -12.48 20.20 0.18
CA ILE A 25 -11.10 20.59 0.50
C ILE A 25 -10.46 19.60 1.50
N PHE A 26 -11.24 19.10 2.46
CA PHE A 26 -10.71 18.27 3.55
C PHE A 26 -10.79 16.76 3.30
N TYR A 27 -11.69 16.29 2.44
CA TYR A 27 -11.87 14.86 2.16
C TYR A 27 -11.10 14.45 0.91
N GLN A 28 -9.85 14.02 1.07
CA GLN A 28 -9.06 13.45 -0.03
C GLN A 28 -9.42 11.98 -0.23
N PRO A 29 -9.93 11.56 -1.40
CA PRO A 29 -10.15 10.15 -1.68
C PRO A 29 -8.80 9.42 -1.71
N SER A 30 -8.65 8.38 -0.89
CA SER A 30 -7.49 7.49 -0.88
C SER A 30 -7.88 6.10 -1.37
N VAL A 31 -6.92 5.37 -1.95
CA VAL A 31 -7.15 3.96 -2.36
C VAL A 31 -7.50 3.08 -1.16
N ASP A 32 -7.00 3.42 0.03
CA ASP A 32 -7.30 2.70 1.27
C ASP A 32 -8.76 2.85 1.74
N ASN A 33 -9.47 3.88 1.27
CA ASN A 33 -10.89 4.11 1.59
C ASN A 33 -11.85 3.49 0.55
N MET A 34 -11.33 2.84 -0.50
CA MET A 34 -12.15 2.18 -1.51
C MET A 34 -12.79 0.89 -0.97
N SER A 35 -13.92 0.48 -1.56
CA SER A 35 -14.44 -0.89 -1.36
C SER A 35 -13.40 -1.91 -1.79
N TRP A 36 -13.47 -3.14 -1.27
CA TRP A 36 -12.49 -4.17 -1.62
C TRP A 36 -12.60 -4.55 -3.10
N GLU A 37 -13.81 -4.51 -3.68
CA GLU A 37 -14.06 -4.75 -5.10
C GLU A 37 -13.40 -3.69 -5.97
N ASP A 38 -13.61 -2.41 -5.64
CA ASP A 38 -13.05 -1.28 -6.41
C ASP A 38 -11.54 -1.25 -6.28
N ARG A 39 -11.00 -1.44 -5.06
CA ARG A 39 -9.56 -1.50 -4.80
C ARG A 39 -8.90 -2.64 -5.58
N GLN A 40 -9.53 -3.82 -5.62
CA GLN A 40 -9.02 -4.96 -6.38
C GLN A 40 -8.94 -4.64 -7.88
N ALA A 41 -10.03 -4.12 -8.46
CA ALA A 41 -10.07 -3.75 -9.87
C ALA A 41 -9.07 -2.62 -10.20
N TYR A 42 -8.94 -1.64 -9.29
CA TYR A 42 -7.98 -0.55 -9.40
C TYR A 42 -6.54 -1.07 -9.40
N ASN A 43 -6.17 -1.88 -8.40
CA ASN A 43 -4.83 -2.45 -8.28
C ASN A 43 -4.48 -3.31 -9.49
N GLN A 44 -5.40 -4.14 -9.95
CA GLN A 44 -5.21 -4.98 -11.14
C GLN A 44 -4.88 -4.16 -12.39
N ARG A 45 -5.50 -2.99 -12.56
CA ARG A 45 -5.19 -2.09 -13.66
C ARG A 45 -3.83 -1.40 -13.47
N LYS A 46 -3.51 -0.98 -12.24
CA LYS A 46 -2.25 -0.31 -11.93
C LYS A 46 -1.02 -1.18 -12.09
N LEU A 47 -1.14 -2.50 -11.93
CA LEU A 47 -0.04 -3.43 -12.23
C LEU A 47 0.54 -3.26 -13.64
N ALA A 48 -0.29 -2.93 -14.65
CA ALA A 48 0.15 -2.73 -16.02
C ALA A 48 0.90 -1.40 -16.23
N GLU A 49 0.80 -0.47 -15.30
CA GLU A 49 1.46 0.85 -15.33
C GLU A 49 2.77 0.84 -14.53
N LEU A 50 3.07 -0.23 -13.79
CA LEU A 50 4.27 -0.32 -12.96
C LEU A 50 5.55 -0.34 -13.79
N GLN A 51 6.58 0.27 -13.23
CA GLN A 51 7.92 0.31 -13.81
C GLN A 51 8.93 -0.15 -12.76
N LEU A 52 9.97 -0.84 -13.20
CA LEU A 52 11.08 -1.20 -12.33
C LEU A 52 11.77 0.07 -11.80
N GLY A 53 12.30 0.00 -10.57
CA GLY A 53 12.98 1.10 -9.91
C GLY A 53 12.08 2.10 -9.17
N LEU A 54 10.75 1.94 -9.21
CA LEU A 54 9.83 2.70 -8.36
C LEU A 54 10.09 2.38 -6.87
N SER A 55 9.96 3.38 -5.99
CA SER A 55 10.08 3.17 -4.55
C SER A 55 8.83 2.55 -3.94
N ALA A 56 8.97 1.91 -2.77
CA ALA A 56 7.80 1.40 -2.05
C ALA A 56 6.85 2.54 -1.68
N GLU A 57 7.37 3.72 -1.37
CA GLU A 57 6.55 4.93 -1.13
C GLU A 57 5.74 5.33 -2.36
N HIS A 58 6.32 5.33 -3.55
CA HIS A 58 5.60 5.66 -4.77
C HIS A 58 4.49 4.63 -5.06
N ILE A 59 4.78 3.35 -4.86
CA ILE A 59 3.78 2.28 -4.98
C ILE A 59 2.67 2.44 -3.94
N HIS A 60 3.00 2.84 -2.71
CA HIS A 60 2.02 3.12 -1.67
C HIS A 60 1.11 4.29 -2.03
N GLN A 61 1.67 5.39 -2.55
CA GLN A 61 0.88 6.52 -3.03
C GLN A 61 -0.03 6.15 -4.21
N LEU A 62 0.44 5.25 -5.08
CA LEU A 62 -0.31 4.80 -6.26
C LEU A 62 -1.40 3.78 -5.92
N MET A 63 -1.10 2.78 -5.10
CA MET A 63 -1.93 1.58 -4.88
C MET A 63 -2.46 1.44 -3.45
N GLY A 64 -2.13 2.37 -2.56
CA GLY A 64 -2.49 2.31 -1.14
C GLY A 64 -1.61 1.36 -0.33
N SER A 65 -2.09 1.00 0.85
CA SER A 65 -1.43 0.09 1.78
C SER A 65 -1.50 -1.35 1.27
N ALA A 66 -0.36 -2.05 1.27
CA ALA A 66 -0.33 -3.48 0.94
C ALA A 66 -1.17 -4.31 1.93
N ASP A 67 -1.81 -5.37 1.46
CA ASP A 67 -2.60 -6.30 2.29
C ASP A 67 -1.68 -7.12 3.22
N PHE A 68 -0.48 -7.43 2.73
CA PHE A 68 0.55 -8.11 3.50
C PHE A 68 1.95 -7.62 3.12
N SER A 69 2.91 -7.75 4.03
CA SER A 69 4.32 -7.44 3.78
C SER A 69 5.24 -8.46 4.47
N GLU A 70 6.39 -8.70 3.87
CA GLU A 70 7.51 -9.42 4.48
C GLU A 70 8.82 -8.73 4.08
N ALA A 71 9.85 -8.82 4.92
CA ALA A 71 11.17 -8.28 4.62
C ALA A 71 12.29 -9.11 5.24
N LYS A 72 13.47 -9.09 4.59
CA LYS A 72 14.70 -9.73 5.08
C LYS A 72 15.94 -9.09 4.49
N PHE A 73 17.09 -9.28 5.14
CA PHE A 73 18.38 -8.99 4.53
C PHE A 73 18.88 -10.20 3.75
N SER A 74 19.39 -9.96 2.55
CA SER A 74 20.01 -10.97 1.68
C SER A 74 21.17 -10.36 0.93
N GLN A 75 22.37 -10.93 1.14
CA GLN A 75 23.61 -10.49 0.49
C GLN A 75 23.88 -8.99 0.68
N GLY A 76 23.63 -8.47 1.88
CA GLY A 76 23.83 -7.07 2.24
C GLY A 76 22.76 -6.11 1.69
N LYS A 77 21.68 -6.62 1.09
CA LYS A 77 20.56 -5.82 0.57
C LYS A 77 19.29 -6.04 1.37
N ALA A 78 18.50 -4.99 1.53
CA ALA A 78 17.17 -5.09 2.13
C ALA A 78 16.17 -5.57 1.08
N LEU A 79 15.73 -6.82 1.16
CA LEU A 79 14.65 -7.34 0.35
C LEU A 79 13.32 -7.14 1.08
N THR A 80 12.33 -6.56 0.39
CA THR A 80 10.96 -6.40 0.88
C THR A 80 10.01 -6.93 -0.17
N ILE A 81 8.97 -7.64 0.24
CA ILE A 81 7.91 -8.11 -0.67
C ILE A 81 6.55 -7.64 -0.14
N LEU A 82 5.82 -6.93 -0.99
CA LEU A 82 4.51 -6.37 -0.70
C LEU A 82 3.46 -7.11 -1.52
N PHE A 83 2.30 -7.36 -0.93
CA PHE A 83 1.23 -8.11 -1.58
C PHE A 83 -0.01 -7.25 -1.67
N TYR A 84 -0.48 -7.06 -2.89
CA TYR A 84 -1.67 -6.27 -3.19
C TYR A 84 -2.77 -7.17 -3.73
N ARG A 85 -3.97 -7.10 -3.13
CA ARG A 85 -5.16 -7.79 -3.65
C ARG A 85 -5.45 -7.28 -5.07
N THR A 86 -5.54 -8.23 -6.01
CA THR A 86 -5.59 -7.95 -7.46
C THR A 86 -6.58 -8.85 -8.19
N HIS A 87 -6.98 -9.95 -7.56
CA HIS A 87 -7.98 -10.86 -8.10
C HIS A 87 -8.76 -11.52 -6.95
N GLN A 88 -9.83 -12.20 -7.30
CA GLN A 88 -10.65 -12.94 -6.35
C GLN A 88 -10.52 -14.43 -6.66
N THR A 89 -10.26 -15.22 -5.62
CA THR A 89 -10.30 -16.68 -5.67
C THR A 89 -11.52 -17.20 -4.92
N LYS A 90 -11.92 -16.53 -3.82
CA LYS A 90 -13.08 -16.91 -3.00
C LYS A 90 -13.96 -15.70 -2.69
N SER A 91 -15.25 -15.93 -2.45
CA SER A 91 -16.22 -14.88 -2.12
C SER A 91 -16.65 -14.94 -0.65
N ASP A 92 -15.68 -15.09 0.26
CA ASP A 92 -15.88 -15.14 1.71
C ASP A 92 -15.56 -13.81 2.41
N GLY A 93 -15.08 -12.81 1.67
CA GLY A 93 -14.74 -11.49 2.20
C GLY A 93 -13.41 -11.45 2.97
N ILE A 94 -12.63 -12.53 2.95
CA ILE A 94 -11.32 -12.60 3.60
C ILE A 94 -10.25 -12.50 2.51
N THR A 95 -9.29 -11.58 2.66
CA THR A 95 -8.14 -11.51 1.75
C THR A 95 -7.13 -12.58 2.10
N THR A 96 -6.76 -13.41 1.13
CA THR A 96 -5.69 -14.41 1.26
C THR A 96 -4.55 -14.16 0.27
N ARG A 97 -3.38 -14.76 0.53
CA ARG A 97 -2.16 -14.57 -0.28
C ARG A 97 -2.36 -14.96 -1.75
N ASP A 98 -3.16 -15.97 -2.02
CA ASP A 98 -3.51 -16.48 -3.35
C ASP A 98 -4.51 -15.59 -4.11
N GLU A 99 -4.93 -14.46 -3.53
CA GLU A 99 -5.72 -13.40 -4.18
C GLU A 99 -4.88 -12.14 -4.47
N CYS A 100 -3.59 -12.20 -4.14
CA CYS A 100 -2.67 -11.08 -4.19
C CYS A 100 -1.61 -11.25 -5.29
N THR A 101 -1.12 -10.14 -5.81
CA THR A 101 0.09 -10.10 -6.64
C THR A 101 1.26 -9.63 -5.77
N PRO A 102 2.37 -10.38 -5.68
CA PRO A 102 3.56 -9.93 -4.96
C PRO A 102 4.36 -8.93 -5.80
N LEU A 103 4.87 -7.89 -5.14
CA LEU A 103 5.80 -6.89 -5.65
C LEU A 103 7.09 -7.00 -4.81
N LEU A 104 8.20 -7.35 -5.46
CA LEU A 104 9.50 -7.54 -4.82
C LEU A 104 10.37 -6.31 -4.98
N PHE A 105 10.94 -5.87 -3.87
CA PHE A 105 11.81 -4.72 -3.75
C PHE A 105 13.19 -5.14 -3.24
N SER A 106 14.23 -4.47 -3.73
CA SER A 106 15.59 -4.50 -3.19
C SER A 106 16.04 -3.08 -2.93
N ASP A 107 16.48 -2.78 -1.70
CA ASP A 107 16.93 -1.45 -1.27
C ASP A 107 15.92 -0.35 -1.65
N ASP A 108 14.65 -0.59 -1.33
CA ASP A 108 13.51 0.30 -1.65
C ASP A 108 13.30 0.56 -3.15
N LYS A 109 13.69 -0.38 -4.02
CA LYS A 109 13.45 -0.29 -5.46
C LYS A 109 12.70 -1.52 -5.97
N LEU A 110 11.60 -1.32 -6.69
CA LEU A 110 10.83 -2.39 -7.32
C LEU A 110 11.71 -3.11 -8.34
N ILE A 111 12.02 -4.38 -8.07
CA ILE A 111 12.84 -5.23 -8.95
C ILE A 111 12.03 -6.28 -9.71
N GLY A 112 10.76 -6.46 -9.36
CA GLY A 112 9.83 -7.29 -10.11
C GLY A 112 8.47 -7.41 -9.42
N TRP A 113 7.48 -7.92 -10.14
CA TRP A 113 6.17 -8.27 -9.58
C TRP A 113 5.60 -9.50 -10.30
N GLY A 114 4.64 -10.18 -9.67
CA GLY A 114 4.05 -11.43 -10.16
C GLY A 114 4.42 -12.62 -9.29
N GLN A 115 3.72 -13.75 -9.47
CA GLN A 115 3.76 -14.89 -8.55
C GLN A 115 5.17 -15.46 -8.32
N ASP A 116 6.00 -15.47 -9.37
CA ASP A 116 7.37 -15.99 -9.32
C ASP A 116 8.28 -15.17 -8.38
N THR A 117 7.97 -13.90 -8.17
CA THR A 117 8.78 -13.02 -7.31
C THR A 117 8.73 -13.43 -5.84
N TYR A 118 7.64 -14.07 -5.41
CA TYR A 118 7.59 -14.61 -4.06
C TYR A 118 8.52 -15.82 -3.89
N GLN A 119 8.65 -16.67 -4.92
CA GLN A 119 9.63 -17.76 -4.89
C GLN A 119 11.07 -17.22 -4.89
N GLN A 120 11.35 -16.18 -5.66
CA GLN A 120 12.64 -15.48 -5.63
C GLN A 120 12.93 -14.90 -4.25
N TYR A 121 11.93 -14.29 -3.61
CA TYR A 121 12.03 -13.82 -2.24
C TYR A 121 12.36 -14.98 -1.29
N LEU A 122 11.60 -16.09 -1.31
CA LEU A 122 11.82 -17.22 -0.40
C LEU A 122 13.20 -17.88 -0.57
N THR A 123 13.67 -18.00 -1.81
CA THR A 123 14.95 -18.66 -2.14
C THR A 123 16.18 -17.78 -1.91
N ALA A 124 16.00 -16.46 -1.74
CA ALA A 124 17.09 -15.56 -1.40
C ALA A 124 17.71 -15.93 -0.03
N THR A 125 19.04 -15.92 0.05
CA THR A 125 19.78 -16.24 1.28
C THR A 125 19.43 -15.24 2.37
N VAL A 126 19.20 -15.69 3.59
CA VAL A 126 19.04 -14.78 4.73
C VAL A 126 20.42 -14.48 5.30
N ASP A 127 20.78 -13.20 5.40
CA ASP A 127 22.00 -12.82 6.09
C ASP A 127 21.85 -13.17 7.57
N GLN A 128 22.70 -14.07 8.08
CA GLN A 128 22.80 -14.25 9.52
C GLN A 128 23.40 -12.98 10.11
N PRO A 129 22.85 -12.45 11.21
CA PRO A 129 23.55 -11.42 11.96
C PRO A 129 24.92 -12.00 12.31
N ALA A 130 25.98 -11.28 11.94
CA ALA A 130 27.34 -11.69 12.24
C ALA A 130 27.38 -12.11 13.71
N GLU A 131 27.77 -13.36 13.98
CA GLU A 131 28.05 -13.79 15.34
C GLU A 131 29.04 -12.76 15.89
N ALA A 132 28.59 -11.98 16.87
CA ALA A 132 29.46 -11.11 17.62
C ALA A 132 30.52 -12.04 18.21
N ASP A 133 31.72 -11.97 17.65
CA ASP A 133 32.91 -12.68 18.06
C ASP A 133 32.97 -12.70 19.59
N ALA A 134 32.56 -13.81 20.19
CA ALA A 134 32.76 -14.11 21.59
C ALA A 134 34.24 -14.51 21.81
N GLY A 135 35.15 -13.73 21.23
CA GLY A 135 36.56 -13.68 21.54
C GLY A 135 36.78 -12.87 22.81
N LEU A 136 36.31 -13.40 23.95
CA LEU A 136 36.76 -12.93 25.26
C LEU A 136 37.24 -14.12 26.11
N THR A 137 38.56 -14.30 26.07
CA THR A 137 39.43 -14.84 27.13
C THR A 137 39.26 -16.32 27.52
N ALA A 138 39.96 -17.20 26.79
CA ALA A 138 40.57 -18.37 27.41
C ALA A 138 41.99 -17.99 27.87
N SER A 139 42.11 -17.54 29.11
CA SER A 139 43.38 -17.42 29.83
C SER A 139 43.10 -17.56 31.32
N HIS A 140 43.14 -18.79 31.81
CA HIS A 140 43.57 -19.16 33.16
C HIS A 140 43.95 -20.64 33.19
#